data_AF-A0A0B6ZFN0-F1
#
_entry.id   AF-A0A0B6ZFN0-F1
#
_cell.length_a   1.000
_cell.length_b   1.000
_cell.length_c   1.000
_cell.angle_alpha   90.00
_cell.angle_beta   90.00
_cell.angle_gamma   90.00
#
_symmetry.space_group_name_H-M   'P 1'
#
loop_
_entity.id
_entity.type
_entity.pdbx_description
1 polymer ?
#
loop_
_entity_poly.entity_id
_entity_poly.type
_entity_poly.pdbx_seq_one_letter_code
_entity_poly.pdbx_strand_id
1 'polypeptide(L)'
;MQMLWLAFCLVFSGFLHIASGTGQIVVHFLYYSDNCREHLGTNFCDPMFSFCLSTPQPVNSLSVSNCNYASTGESTNHFHDTNTINMENLSSIAGHANPWKVQVQAFLRPLVMLVIMVRDADIFVHDHMQTWAKIINAVKWPSEEQSVWEEYTMSQNSYTMRFKVRMYCDPYYFTQRCDKYCKAEDSSNGHYICEPNTGNKMCLSGWQGLDCTEDVDECALGSCDRGDCTNLPERYNCSCSANYTGTNCSVLANPCRSDPCQNGGACFAHSYEYLYVCNCTEEWEGDVCNIKKNSCQSHPCLNNGSCANRFN
;
A
#
# COMPACT_ATOMS: atom_id res chain seq x y z
N MET A 1 31.55 50.22 -20.87
CA MET A 1 30.15 50.09 -20.40
C MET A 1 29.74 48.66 -20.66
N GLN A 2 29.90 47.74 -19.69
CA GLN A 2 28.93 47.43 -18.60
C GLN A 2 27.64 46.81 -19.18
N MET A 3 27.07 45.71 -18.67
CA MET A 3 27.34 44.93 -17.46
C MET A 3 26.54 43.61 -17.53
N LEU A 4 27.06 42.60 -16.83
CA LEU A 4 26.40 41.37 -16.38
C LEU A 4 24.92 41.54 -15.99
N TRP A 5 24.11 40.50 -16.24
CA TRP A 5 23.17 39.99 -15.24
C TRP A 5 23.21 38.46 -15.19
N LEU A 6 23.73 37.96 -14.07
CA LEU A 6 23.56 36.61 -13.54
C LEU A 6 22.10 36.46 -13.09
N ALA A 7 21.42 35.40 -13.54
CA ALA A 7 20.22 34.91 -12.87
C ALA A 7 20.61 33.72 -11.98
N PHE A 8 21.06 34.03 -10.77
CA PHE A 8 21.05 33.12 -9.63
C PHE A 8 19.57 32.81 -9.32
N CYS A 9 19.12 31.58 -9.58
CA CYS A 9 17.86 31.11 -9.00
C CYS A 9 18.18 30.55 -7.61
N LEU A 10 17.71 31.28 -6.60
CA LEU A 10 17.85 30.96 -5.19
C LEU A 10 17.12 29.65 -4.85
N VAL A 11 17.86 28.84 -4.12
CA VAL A 11 17.47 27.67 -3.35
C VAL A 11 16.16 27.93 -2.59
N PHE A 12 15.11 27.18 -2.94
CA PHE A 12 14.08 26.81 -1.95
C PHE A 12 14.43 25.42 -1.42
N SER A 13 14.56 25.38 -0.10
CA SER A 13 14.87 24.23 0.75
C SER A 13 13.84 23.11 0.61
N GLY A 14 14.02 22.24 -0.38
CA GLY A 14 13.70 20.83 -0.24
C GLY A 14 15.03 20.12 -0.03
N PHE A 15 15.14 19.29 1.01
CA PHE A 15 16.26 18.36 1.14
C PHE A 15 16.31 17.50 -0.13
N LEU A 16 17.10 17.92 -1.12
CA LEU A 16 17.46 17.11 -2.26
C LEU A 16 18.50 16.12 -1.72
N HIS A 17 18.01 15.05 -1.09
CA HIS A 17 18.79 13.87 -0.77
C HIS A 17 19.22 13.20 -2.08
N ILE A 18 20.20 13.80 -2.77
CA ILE A 18 20.95 13.16 -3.86
C ILE A 18 21.91 12.14 -3.22
N ALA A 19 21.34 11.09 -2.61
CA ALA A 19 21.99 9.85 -2.19
C ALA A 19 20.99 8.85 -1.58
N SER A 20 19.68 8.97 -1.79
CA SER A 20 18.75 7.93 -1.34
C SER A 20 18.62 6.90 -2.45
N GLY A 21 19.25 5.73 -2.26
CA GLY A 21 18.77 4.56 -2.98
C GLY A 21 17.35 4.23 -2.55
N THR A 22 16.70 3.37 -3.31
CA THR A 22 15.31 2.96 -3.09
C THR A 22 15.18 1.48 -2.75
N GLY A 23 16.30 0.74 -2.75
CA GLY A 23 16.34 -0.66 -2.37
C GLY A 23 17.69 -1.08 -1.82
N GLN A 24 17.72 -2.29 -1.27
CA GLN A 24 18.84 -2.88 -0.57
C GLN A 24 19.14 -4.28 -1.13
N ILE A 25 20.42 -4.56 -1.37
CA ILE A 25 20.95 -5.90 -1.59
C ILE A 25 21.82 -6.23 -0.40
N VAL A 26 21.49 -7.32 0.30
CA VAL A 26 22.27 -7.76 1.46
C VAL A 26 22.83 -9.16 1.19
N VAL A 27 24.14 -9.27 1.20
CA VAL A 27 24.86 -10.55 1.02
C VAL A 27 25.54 -10.91 2.34
N HIS A 28 25.22 -12.08 2.88
CA HIS A 28 25.87 -12.63 4.08
C HIS A 28 26.65 -13.88 3.67
N PHE A 29 27.98 -13.78 3.70
CA PHE A 29 28.85 -14.91 3.40
C PHE A 29 28.96 -15.82 4.63
N LEU A 30 28.88 -17.12 4.40
CA LEU A 30 28.73 -18.13 5.45
C LEU A 30 29.96 -19.02 5.55
N TYR A 31 30.50 -19.45 4.40
CA TYR A 31 31.58 -20.43 4.38
C TYR A 31 32.38 -20.37 3.09
N TYR A 32 33.69 -20.56 3.20
CA TYR A 32 34.62 -20.71 2.09
C TYR A 32 35.52 -21.92 2.35
N SER A 33 35.81 -22.70 1.30
CA SER A 33 36.87 -23.69 1.32
C SER A 33 37.56 -23.82 -0.04
N ASP A 34 38.84 -24.17 0.00
CA ASP A 34 39.64 -24.58 -1.15
C ASP A 34 40.69 -25.62 -0.76
N ASN A 35 41.23 -26.34 -1.73
CA ASN A 35 42.39 -27.21 -1.61
C ASN A 35 43.57 -26.59 -2.38
N CYS A 36 44.34 -25.75 -1.71
CA CYS A 36 45.45 -24.99 -2.29
C CYS A 36 46.55 -25.88 -2.88
N ARG A 37 46.66 -27.12 -2.39
CA ARG A 37 47.61 -28.11 -2.90
C ARG A 37 47.35 -28.49 -4.36
N GLU A 38 46.10 -28.42 -4.81
CA GLU A 38 45.75 -28.73 -6.21
C GLU A 38 46.22 -27.66 -7.20
N HIS A 39 46.32 -26.40 -6.76
CA HIS A 39 46.50 -25.25 -7.68
C HIS A 39 47.80 -24.50 -7.46
N LEU A 40 48.26 -24.40 -6.20
CA LEU A 40 49.44 -23.61 -5.80
C LEU A 40 50.61 -24.50 -5.34
N GLY A 41 50.37 -25.80 -5.10
CA GLY A 41 51.36 -26.73 -4.57
C GLY A 41 51.75 -26.48 -3.10
N THR A 42 51.08 -25.53 -2.44
CA THR A 42 51.17 -25.24 -1.00
C THR A 42 50.12 -26.02 -0.21
N ASN A 43 50.32 -26.19 1.09
CA ASN A 43 49.33 -26.87 1.94
C ASN A 43 48.22 -25.92 2.43
N PHE A 44 48.45 -24.61 2.33
CA PHE A 44 47.56 -23.57 2.84
C PHE A 44 47.49 -22.40 1.86
N CYS A 45 46.35 -21.71 1.82
CA CYS A 45 46.17 -20.45 1.09
C CYS A 45 46.18 -19.26 2.04
N ASP A 46 46.43 -18.09 1.47
CA ASP A 46 46.21 -16.79 2.06
C ASP A 46 45.09 -16.02 1.32
N PRO A 47 43.80 -16.42 1.48
CA PRO A 47 42.74 -15.93 0.62
C PRO A 47 42.37 -14.47 0.90
N MET A 48 42.37 -13.69 -0.17
CA MET A 48 41.87 -12.32 -0.31
C MET A 48 40.55 -12.33 -1.06
N PHE A 49 39.57 -11.55 -0.61
CA PHE A 49 38.24 -11.52 -1.20
C PHE A 49 37.91 -10.16 -1.82
N SER A 50 37.36 -10.19 -3.03
CA SER A 50 36.77 -9.04 -3.69
C SER A 50 35.39 -9.38 -4.20
N PHE A 51 34.42 -8.49 -3.96
CA PHE A 51 33.03 -8.72 -4.29
C PHE A 51 32.48 -7.63 -5.20
N CYS A 52 31.62 -8.02 -6.14
CA CYS A 52 31.03 -7.13 -7.11
C CYS A 52 29.56 -7.51 -7.35
N LEU A 53 28.67 -6.54 -7.19
CA LEU A 53 27.25 -6.66 -7.55
C LEU A 53 27.01 -5.91 -8.85
N SER A 54 26.49 -6.62 -9.84
CA SER A 54 26.32 -6.10 -11.18
C SER A 54 25.05 -6.62 -11.84
N THR A 55 24.69 -6.06 -12.98
CA THR A 55 23.66 -6.68 -13.84
C THR A 55 24.28 -7.88 -14.56
N PRO A 56 23.48 -8.91 -14.96
CA PRO A 56 24.03 -10.07 -15.64
C PRO A 56 24.78 -9.70 -16.92
N GLN A 57 26.04 -10.12 -16.99
CA GLN A 57 26.93 -9.90 -18.11
C GLN A 57 27.92 -11.08 -18.23
N PRO A 58 28.59 -11.26 -19.39
CA PRO A 58 29.55 -12.35 -19.57
C PRO A 58 30.67 -12.31 -18.51
N VAL A 59 31.07 -13.47 -17.97
CA VAL A 59 32.06 -13.56 -16.88
C VAL A 59 33.44 -13.03 -17.30
N ASN A 60 33.78 -13.25 -18.56
CA ASN A 60 34.99 -12.77 -19.21
C ASN A 60 35.05 -11.24 -19.40
N SER A 61 33.95 -10.51 -19.21
CA SER A 61 33.95 -9.04 -19.17
C SER A 61 33.87 -8.46 -17.75
N LEU A 62 33.85 -9.31 -16.72
CA LEU A 62 33.70 -8.88 -15.33
C LEU A 62 35.04 -8.58 -14.68
N SER A 63 35.21 -7.31 -14.30
CA SER A 63 36.26 -6.82 -13.40
C SER A 63 35.60 -6.26 -12.14
N VAL A 64 36.28 -6.34 -10.98
CA VAL A 64 35.83 -5.71 -9.71
C VAL A 64 35.66 -4.20 -9.89
N SER A 65 36.30 -3.61 -10.90
CA SER A 65 36.18 -2.18 -11.23
C SER A 65 34.91 -1.80 -12.01
N ASN A 66 34.19 -2.77 -12.61
CA ASN A 66 33.06 -2.51 -13.53
C ASN A 66 31.75 -3.13 -13.01
N CYS A 67 31.31 -2.69 -11.84
CA CYS A 67 30.10 -3.18 -11.17
C CYS A 67 28.95 -2.17 -11.30
N ASN A 68 27.78 -2.61 -11.80
CA ASN A 68 26.64 -1.71 -11.98
C ASN A 68 26.02 -1.23 -10.66
N TYR A 69 26.05 -2.07 -9.61
CA TYR A 69 25.43 -1.75 -8.33
C TYR A 69 26.45 -1.32 -7.30
N ALA A 70 27.43 -2.17 -7.00
CA ALA A 70 28.50 -1.85 -6.06
C ALA A 70 29.68 -2.80 -6.20
N SER A 71 30.82 -2.34 -5.68
CA SER A 71 32.05 -3.09 -5.59
C SER A 71 32.69 -2.86 -4.24
N THR A 72 33.34 -3.88 -3.67
CA THR A 72 34.21 -3.69 -2.50
C THR A 72 35.61 -3.23 -2.88
N GLY A 73 35.93 -3.15 -4.17
CA GLY A 73 37.29 -2.93 -4.67
C GLY A 73 38.19 -4.15 -4.45
N GLU A 74 39.47 -3.96 -4.73
CA GLU A 74 40.49 -4.96 -4.38
C GLU A 74 40.73 -4.90 -2.86
N SER A 75 40.58 -6.03 -2.18
CA SER A 75 40.95 -6.09 -0.76
C SER A 75 42.46 -5.94 -0.62
N THR A 76 42.91 -5.35 0.49
CA THR A 76 44.32 -5.33 0.89
C THR A 76 44.61 -6.27 2.05
N ASN A 77 43.58 -6.95 2.58
CA ASN A 77 43.69 -7.87 3.71
C ASN A 77 43.45 -9.31 3.23
N HIS A 78 44.02 -10.29 3.95
CA HIS A 78 43.84 -11.71 3.70
C HIS A 78 43.61 -12.46 5.01
N PHE A 79 43.11 -13.70 4.90
CA PHE A 79 43.27 -14.68 5.96
C PHE A 79 44.61 -15.39 5.78
N HIS A 80 45.23 -15.82 6.88
CA HIS A 80 46.54 -16.46 6.84
C HIS A 80 46.44 -17.98 6.97
N ASP A 81 47.24 -18.70 6.20
CA ASP A 81 47.51 -20.13 6.29
C ASP A 81 46.24 -20.98 6.45
N THR A 82 45.22 -20.74 5.63
CA THR A 82 43.93 -21.42 5.76
C THR A 82 43.31 -21.87 4.44
N ASN A 83 42.79 -23.09 4.48
CA ASN A 83 42.02 -23.70 3.40
C ASN A 83 40.51 -23.55 3.60
N THR A 84 40.07 -23.18 4.81
CA THR A 84 38.65 -23.15 5.17
C THR A 84 38.35 -22.00 6.10
N ILE A 85 37.27 -21.27 5.82
CA ILE A 85 36.86 -20.11 6.61
C ILE A 85 35.36 -20.24 6.90
N ASN A 86 35.01 -20.29 8.18
CA ASN A 86 33.63 -20.09 8.62
C ASN A 86 33.39 -18.59 8.83
N MET A 87 32.56 -18.00 7.99
CA MET A 87 32.29 -16.57 7.95
C MET A 87 30.94 -16.18 8.57
N GLU A 88 30.11 -17.15 8.95
CA GLU A 88 28.73 -16.91 9.39
C GLU A 88 28.64 -15.91 10.54
N ASN A 89 29.56 -16.01 11.50
CA ASN A 89 29.62 -15.14 12.70
C ASN A 89 30.69 -14.03 12.61
N LEU A 90 31.36 -13.89 11.48
CA LEU A 90 32.36 -12.83 11.28
C LEU A 90 31.66 -11.54 10.84
N SER A 91 31.95 -10.44 11.53
CA SER A 91 31.46 -9.10 11.15
C SER A 91 32.21 -8.48 9.97
N SER A 92 33.37 -9.03 9.62
CA SER A 92 34.20 -8.59 8.50
C SER A 92 34.93 -9.76 7.84
N ILE A 93 35.09 -9.70 6.52
CA ILE A 93 35.79 -10.68 5.69
C ILE A 93 36.87 -9.92 4.93
N ALA A 94 38.12 -10.12 5.30
CA ALA A 94 39.25 -9.43 4.67
C ALA A 94 39.04 -7.90 4.56
N GLY A 95 38.49 -7.27 5.61
CA GLY A 95 38.24 -5.82 5.66
C GLY A 95 36.90 -5.35 5.10
N HIS A 96 36.07 -6.25 4.54
CA HIS A 96 34.73 -5.93 4.04
C HIS A 96 33.66 -6.33 5.05
N ALA A 97 32.65 -5.48 5.27
CA ALA A 97 31.56 -5.79 6.19
C ALA A 97 30.82 -7.09 5.81
N ASN A 98 30.47 -7.89 6.81
CA ASN A 98 29.66 -9.08 6.64
C ASN A 98 28.54 -9.09 7.70
N PRO A 99 27.26 -9.01 7.32
CA PRO A 99 26.74 -8.95 5.95
C PRO A 99 27.15 -7.68 5.19
N TRP A 100 27.44 -7.83 3.89
CA TRP A 100 27.67 -6.71 2.99
C TRP A 100 26.33 -6.13 2.55
N LYS A 101 26.01 -4.93 3.03
CA LYS A 101 24.79 -4.18 2.68
C LYS A 101 25.09 -3.16 1.59
N VAL A 102 24.32 -3.20 0.52
CA VAL A 102 24.46 -2.32 -0.65
C VAL A 102 23.13 -1.65 -0.95
N GLN A 103 23.12 -0.33 -0.85
CA GLN A 103 21.99 0.50 -1.25
C GLN A 103 22.03 0.73 -2.77
N VAL A 104 20.89 0.57 -3.45
CA VAL A 104 20.76 0.74 -4.90
C VAL A 104 19.69 1.78 -5.24
N GLN A 105 19.90 2.57 -6.28
CA GLN A 105 18.93 3.60 -6.73
C GLN A 105 17.62 3.02 -7.26
N ALA A 106 17.68 1.85 -7.88
CA ALA A 106 16.54 1.04 -8.29
C ALA A 106 17.09 -0.30 -8.82
N PHE A 107 16.28 -1.36 -8.80
CA PHE A 107 16.64 -2.61 -9.47
C PHE A 107 16.40 -2.48 -10.97
N LEU A 108 17.44 -2.03 -11.70
CA LEU A 108 17.42 -1.84 -13.16
C LEU A 108 17.01 -3.09 -13.96
N ARG A 109 17.29 -4.28 -13.41
CA ARG A 109 17.04 -5.59 -14.03
C ARG A 109 16.45 -6.55 -12.98
N PRO A 110 15.66 -7.55 -13.41
CA PRO A 110 15.08 -8.53 -12.49
C PRO A 110 16.14 -9.41 -11.83
N LEU A 111 17.25 -9.66 -12.53
CA LEU A 111 18.34 -10.50 -12.08
C LEU A 111 19.50 -9.63 -11.61
N VAL A 112 20.13 -10.04 -10.51
CA VAL A 112 21.38 -9.47 -9.99
C VAL A 112 22.45 -10.52 -10.16
N MET A 113 23.67 -10.11 -10.46
CA MET A 113 24.83 -10.99 -10.52
C MET A 113 25.78 -10.63 -9.39
N LEU A 114 26.11 -11.60 -8.55
CA LEU A 114 27.20 -11.50 -7.59
C LEU A 114 28.43 -12.14 -8.21
N VAL A 115 29.50 -11.36 -8.29
CA VAL A 115 30.83 -11.83 -8.69
C VAL A 115 31.71 -11.84 -7.46
N ILE A 116 32.37 -12.99 -7.26
CA ILE A 116 33.28 -13.25 -6.16
C ILE A 116 34.63 -13.53 -6.79
N MET A 117 35.64 -12.77 -6.40
CA MET A 117 37.01 -12.99 -6.78
C MET A 117 37.80 -13.35 -5.54
N VAL A 118 38.52 -14.46 -5.61
CA VAL A 118 39.45 -14.89 -4.58
C VAL A 118 40.84 -14.92 -5.17
N ARG A 119 41.77 -14.27 -4.48
CA ARG A 119 43.20 -14.28 -4.80
C ARG A 119 43.97 -14.83 -3.61
N ASP A 120 45.12 -15.41 -3.89
CA ASP A 120 46.08 -15.80 -2.88
C ASP A 120 47.08 -14.67 -2.67
N ALA A 121 47.39 -14.32 -1.42
CA ALA A 121 48.23 -13.16 -1.10
C ALA A 121 49.75 -13.42 -1.25
N ASP A 122 50.17 -14.66 -1.53
CA ASP A 122 51.57 -15.04 -1.61
C ASP A 122 52.31 -14.43 -2.82
N ILE A 123 53.43 -13.75 -2.53
CA ILE A 123 54.06 -12.77 -3.43
C ILE A 123 54.86 -13.38 -4.61
N PHE A 124 55.10 -14.69 -4.69
CA PHE A 124 56.20 -15.18 -5.55
C PHE A 124 55.92 -16.22 -6.63
N VAL A 125 54.71 -16.79 -6.77
CA VAL A 125 54.44 -17.66 -7.93
C VAL A 125 52.96 -17.66 -8.29
N HIS A 126 52.62 -16.90 -9.34
CA HIS A 126 51.33 -16.90 -10.04
C HIS A 126 50.08 -16.80 -9.14
N ASP A 127 49.59 -15.58 -8.91
CA ASP A 127 48.25 -15.30 -8.38
C ASP A 127 47.23 -16.21 -9.06
N HIS A 128 46.85 -17.30 -8.40
CA HIS A 128 45.73 -18.13 -8.83
C HIS A 128 44.47 -17.34 -8.53
N MET A 129 44.13 -16.43 -9.45
CA MET A 129 42.94 -15.61 -9.37
C MET A 129 41.77 -16.45 -9.86
N GLN A 130 40.88 -16.80 -8.94
CA GLN A 130 39.63 -17.44 -9.33
C GLN A 130 38.48 -16.46 -9.22
N THR A 131 37.79 -16.32 -10.35
CA THR A 131 36.62 -15.46 -10.49
C THR A 131 35.42 -16.33 -10.75
N TRP A 132 34.40 -16.16 -9.91
CA TRP A 132 33.10 -16.78 -10.12
C TRP A 132 32.01 -15.74 -10.21
N ALA A 133 30.98 -16.05 -10.98
CA ALA A 133 29.78 -15.25 -11.05
C ALA A 133 28.56 -16.13 -10.77
N LYS A 134 27.66 -15.65 -9.92
CA LYS A 134 26.36 -16.25 -9.66
C LYS A 134 25.27 -15.27 -10.03
N ILE A 135 24.41 -15.69 -10.95
CA ILE A 135 23.13 -15.01 -11.17
C ILE A 135 22.23 -15.36 -9.99
N ILE A 136 21.82 -14.32 -9.27
CA ILE A 136 20.90 -14.34 -8.15
C ILE A 136 19.53 -13.93 -8.69
N ASN A 137 18.58 -14.85 -8.61
CA ASN A 137 17.18 -14.61 -8.96
C ASN A 137 16.35 -14.49 -7.67
N ALA A 138 16.81 -13.64 -6.75
CA ALA A 138 16.15 -13.47 -5.47
C ALA A 138 14.92 -12.57 -5.60
N VAL A 139 13.88 -12.94 -4.86
CA VAL A 139 12.66 -12.15 -4.73
C VAL A 139 13.01 -10.83 -4.05
N LYS A 140 12.49 -9.72 -4.59
CA LYS A 140 12.62 -8.41 -3.98
C LYS A 140 11.39 -8.17 -3.12
N TRP A 141 11.62 -7.98 -1.84
CA TRP A 141 10.58 -7.85 -0.83
C TRP A 141 10.22 -6.39 -0.56
N PRO A 142 9.00 -6.10 -0.08
CA PRO A 142 8.58 -4.72 0.19
C PRO A 142 9.33 -4.05 1.35
N SER A 143 9.86 -4.82 2.31
CA SER A 143 10.62 -4.30 3.46
C SER A 143 11.66 -5.30 3.98
N GLU A 144 12.55 -4.83 4.87
CA GLU A 144 13.57 -5.66 5.52
C GLU A 144 12.93 -6.76 6.39
N GLU A 145 11.88 -6.43 7.13
CA GLU A 145 11.19 -7.33 8.07
C GLU A 145 10.48 -8.47 7.35
N GLN A 146 9.97 -8.20 6.15
CA GLN A 146 9.31 -9.21 5.30
C GLN A 146 10.32 -10.01 4.46
N SER A 147 11.56 -9.52 4.35
CA SER A 147 12.55 -10.13 3.46
C SER A 147 13.04 -11.48 3.95
N VAL A 148 13.07 -12.45 3.05
CA VAL A 148 13.52 -13.81 3.30
C VAL A 148 14.93 -14.00 2.76
N TRP A 149 15.77 -14.74 3.50
CA TRP A 149 17.09 -15.14 3.05
C TRP A 149 17.00 -16.31 2.07
N GLU A 150 17.66 -16.17 0.92
CA GLU A 150 17.89 -17.25 -0.03
C GLU A 150 19.36 -17.68 0.03
N GLU A 151 19.61 -18.95 0.31
CA GLU A 151 20.97 -19.49 0.39
C GLU A 151 21.44 -20.06 -0.95
N TYR A 152 22.70 -19.80 -1.27
CA TYR A 152 23.38 -20.26 -2.46
C TYR A 152 24.68 -20.96 -2.09
N THR A 153 24.93 -22.09 -2.76
CA THR A 153 26.22 -22.79 -2.72
C THR A 153 26.80 -22.81 -4.13
N MET A 154 28.06 -22.43 -4.22
CA MET A 154 28.87 -22.52 -5.43
C MET A 154 30.00 -23.51 -5.16
N SER A 155 30.08 -24.56 -5.96
CA SER A 155 31.18 -25.53 -5.88
C SER A 155 31.72 -25.82 -7.26
N GLN A 156 33.04 -25.71 -7.43
CA GLN A 156 33.74 -26.05 -8.65
C GLN A 156 35.12 -26.60 -8.28
N ASN A 157 35.43 -27.82 -8.68
CA ASN A 157 36.65 -28.53 -8.27
C ASN A 157 36.76 -28.60 -6.72
N SER A 158 37.90 -28.21 -6.16
CA SER A 158 38.15 -28.12 -4.72
C SER A 158 37.43 -26.96 -4.00
N TYR A 159 36.93 -25.99 -4.75
CA TYR A 159 36.40 -24.75 -4.19
C TYR A 159 34.95 -24.89 -3.80
N THR A 160 34.60 -24.37 -2.62
CA THR A 160 33.22 -24.20 -2.19
C THR A 160 33.02 -22.83 -1.53
N MET A 161 31.99 -22.12 -1.95
CA MET A 161 31.55 -20.85 -1.36
C MET A 161 30.05 -20.95 -1.03
N ARG A 162 29.68 -20.61 0.20
CA ARG A 162 28.29 -20.51 0.65
C ARG A 162 27.99 -19.10 1.13
N PHE A 163 26.86 -18.58 0.68
CA PHE A 163 26.36 -17.28 1.08
C PHE A 163 24.84 -17.27 1.01
N LYS A 164 24.21 -16.36 1.73
CA LYS A 164 22.79 -16.09 1.62
C LYS A 164 22.55 -14.63 1.23
N VAL A 165 21.50 -14.40 0.46
CA VAL A 165 21.13 -13.09 -0.06
C VAL A 165 19.68 -12.79 0.27
N ARG A 166 19.40 -11.53 0.58
CA ARG A 166 18.04 -11.00 0.57
C ARG A 166 18.03 -9.64 -0.09
N MET A 167 16.93 -9.32 -0.76
CA MET A 167 16.73 -8.05 -1.45
C MET A 167 15.40 -7.45 -1.02
N TYR A 168 15.38 -6.16 -0.74
CA TYR A 168 14.16 -5.47 -0.32
C TYR A 168 14.17 -4.00 -0.72
N CYS A 169 12.99 -3.36 -0.73
CA CYS A 169 12.86 -1.93 -0.97
C CYS A 169 13.05 -1.13 0.31
N ASP A 170 13.54 0.10 0.16
CA ASP A 170 13.55 1.09 1.24
C ASP A 170 12.09 1.49 1.60
N PRO A 171 11.83 2.04 2.80
CA PRO A 171 10.48 2.39 3.22
C PRO A 171 9.74 3.24 2.18
N TYR A 172 8.47 2.93 1.97
CA TYR A 172 7.58 3.60 1.00
C TYR A 172 7.91 3.36 -0.47
N TYR A 173 8.91 2.54 -0.80
CA TYR A 173 9.17 2.11 -2.18
C TYR A 173 8.57 0.72 -2.44
N PHE A 174 7.96 0.58 -3.61
CA PHE A 174 7.23 -0.60 -4.03
C PHE A 174 7.70 -1.08 -5.40
N THR A 175 7.10 -2.18 -5.87
CA THR A 175 7.41 -2.92 -7.08
C THR A 175 8.69 -3.77 -6.98
N GLN A 176 8.83 -4.71 -7.92
CA GLN A 176 10.06 -5.50 -8.11
C GLN A 176 11.27 -4.65 -8.52
N ARG A 177 11.10 -3.34 -8.77
CA ARG A 177 12.18 -2.43 -9.11
C ARG A 177 12.52 -1.46 -7.99
N CYS A 178 11.68 -1.38 -6.95
CA CYS A 178 11.72 -0.34 -5.94
C CYS A 178 11.73 1.07 -6.55
N ASP A 179 11.07 1.25 -7.69
CA ASP A 179 11.07 2.52 -8.45
C ASP A 179 9.82 3.37 -8.20
N LYS A 180 8.88 2.86 -7.40
CA LYS A 180 7.62 3.54 -7.14
C LYS A 180 7.48 3.92 -5.68
N TYR A 181 7.44 5.22 -5.43
CA TYR A 181 7.22 5.78 -4.11
C TYR A 181 5.72 5.94 -3.82
N CYS A 182 5.29 5.49 -2.64
CA CYS A 182 3.98 5.78 -2.10
C CYS A 182 4.03 5.85 -0.57
N LYS A 183 3.63 6.99 -0.02
CA LYS A 183 3.42 7.16 1.42
C LYS A 183 1.95 7.51 1.62
N ALA A 184 1.27 6.79 2.51
CA ALA A 184 -0.13 7.07 2.82
C ALA A 184 -0.27 8.51 3.32
N GLU A 185 -1.35 9.17 2.89
CA GLU A 185 -1.60 10.60 3.09
C GLU A 185 -3.11 10.81 3.28
N ASP A 186 -3.46 11.75 4.15
CA ASP A 186 -4.85 12.15 4.42
C ASP A 186 -4.89 13.65 4.73
N SER A 187 -4.66 14.43 3.68
CA SER A 187 -4.60 15.89 3.75
C SER A 187 -4.99 16.50 2.41
N SER A 188 -4.91 17.82 2.27
CA SER A 188 -5.22 18.52 1.01
C SER A 188 -4.40 18.06 -0.20
N ASN A 189 -3.29 17.34 0.01
CA ASN A 189 -2.44 16.80 -1.05
C ASN A 189 -2.86 15.39 -1.51
N GLY A 190 -3.87 14.80 -0.86
CA GLY A 190 -4.50 13.55 -1.25
C GLY A 190 -4.97 12.72 -0.06
N HIS A 191 -5.96 11.88 -0.34
CA HIS A 191 -6.64 11.03 0.64
C HIS A 191 -6.53 9.58 0.18
N TYR A 192 -5.43 8.92 0.52
CA TYR A 192 -5.14 7.57 0.02
C TYR A 192 -4.24 6.74 0.93
N ILE A 193 -4.40 5.43 0.80
CA ILE A 193 -3.45 4.43 1.29
C ILE A 193 -2.68 3.83 0.11
N CYS A 194 -1.55 3.18 0.39
CA CYS A 194 -0.72 2.54 -0.62
C CYS A 194 -1.05 1.06 -0.73
N GLU A 195 -1.31 0.59 -1.95
CA GLU A 195 -1.49 -0.84 -2.21
C GLU A 195 -0.17 -1.59 -1.93
N PRO A 196 -0.15 -2.65 -1.08
CA PRO A 196 1.10 -3.22 -0.56
C PRO A 196 2.10 -3.78 -1.58
N ASN A 197 1.64 -4.18 -2.78
CA ASN A 197 2.49 -4.85 -3.77
C ASN A 197 2.92 -3.92 -4.91
N THR A 198 2.00 -3.08 -5.40
CA THR A 198 2.27 -2.19 -6.53
C THR A 198 2.59 -0.76 -6.11
N GLY A 199 2.33 -0.36 -4.86
CA GLY A 199 2.41 1.03 -4.42
C GLY A 199 1.42 1.95 -5.14
N ASN A 200 0.38 1.41 -5.79
CA ASN A 200 -0.71 2.23 -6.32
C ASN A 200 -1.43 2.95 -5.19
N LYS A 201 -1.85 4.19 -5.44
CA LYS A 201 -2.72 4.91 -4.51
C LYS A 201 -4.11 4.27 -4.55
N MET A 202 -4.64 3.93 -3.38
CA MET A 202 -6.01 3.50 -3.18
C MET A 202 -6.73 4.64 -2.45
N CYS A 203 -7.63 5.32 -3.15
CA CYS A 203 -8.33 6.46 -2.59
C CYS A 203 -9.20 6.04 -1.39
N LEU A 204 -9.24 6.90 -0.38
CA LEU A 204 -10.18 6.78 0.73
C LEU A 204 -11.61 6.98 0.20
N SER A 205 -12.61 6.53 0.97
CA SER A 205 -14.02 6.66 0.59
C SER A 205 -14.38 8.12 0.34
N GLY A 206 -15.10 8.39 -0.75
CA GLY A 206 -15.48 9.75 -1.16
C GLY A 206 -14.42 10.50 -1.96
N TRP A 207 -13.24 9.89 -2.22
CA TRP A 207 -12.18 10.51 -3.01
C TRP A 207 -11.87 9.73 -4.29
N GLN A 208 -11.46 10.45 -5.34
CA GLN A 208 -11.12 9.93 -6.65
C GLN A 208 -10.00 10.74 -7.32
N GLY A 209 -9.65 10.34 -8.55
CA GLY A 209 -8.56 10.92 -9.32
C GLY A 209 -7.22 10.21 -9.07
N LEU A 210 -6.20 10.59 -9.85
CA LEU A 210 -4.87 9.95 -9.80
C LEU A 210 -4.19 10.14 -8.44
N ASP A 211 -4.41 11.29 -7.81
CA ASP A 211 -3.82 11.67 -6.54
C ASP A 211 -4.82 11.60 -5.37
N CYS A 212 -6.04 11.12 -5.62
CA CYS A 212 -7.12 11.04 -4.62
C CYS A 212 -7.40 12.39 -3.94
N THR A 213 -7.40 13.46 -4.73
CA THR A 213 -7.65 14.84 -4.30
C THR A 213 -8.99 15.37 -4.80
N GLU A 214 -9.69 14.59 -5.62
CA GLU A 214 -10.98 14.98 -6.19
C GLU A 214 -12.09 14.35 -5.36
N ASP A 215 -13.06 15.15 -4.98
CA ASP A 215 -14.27 14.68 -4.32
C ASP A 215 -15.11 13.84 -5.30
N VAL A 216 -15.69 12.75 -4.79
CA VAL A 216 -16.64 11.94 -5.55
C VAL A 216 -17.97 12.67 -5.60
N ASP A 217 -18.49 12.94 -6.80
CA ASP A 217 -19.83 13.50 -6.94
C ASP A 217 -20.88 12.39 -6.81
N GLU A 218 -21.33 12.13 -5.59
CA GLU A 218 -22.34 11.09 -5.34
C GLU A 218 -23.71 11.44 -5.93
N CYS A 219 -23.98 12.73 -6.18
CA CYS A 219 -25.20 13.17 -6.85
C CYS A 219 -25.20 12.79 -8.33
N ALA A 220 -24.06 12.92 -9.01
CA ALA A 220 -23.89 12.44 -10.38
C ALA A 220 -24.03 10.91 -10.50
N LEU A 221 -23.77 10.18 -9.41
CA LEU A 221 -24.00 8.72 -9.32
C LEU A 221 -25.45 8.33 -9.00
N GLY A 222 -26.34 9.30 -8.77
CA GLY A 222 -27.76 9.05 -8.54
C GLY A 222 -28.11 8.60 -7.12
N SER A 223 -27.40 9.12 -6.11
CA SER A 223 -27.57 8.65 -4.72
C SER A 223 -28.90 9.02 -4.05
N CYS A 224 -29.70 9.94 -4.62
CA CYS A 224 -31.02 10.31 -4.13
C CYS A 224 -32.14 9.83 -5.07
N ASP A 225 -33.09 9.06 -4.56
CA ASP A 225 -34.20 8.48 -5.35
C ASP A 225 -35.34 9.48 -5.59
N ARG A 226 -35.80 10.15 -4.53
CA ARG A 226 -36.99 11.03 -4.51
C ARG A 226 -36.72 12.32 -3.73
N GLY A 227 -35.69 13.05 -4.14
CA GLY A 227 -35.30 14.31 -3.51
C GLY A 227 -34.22 15.06 -4.29
N ASP A 228 -33.93 16.28 -3.84
CA ASP A 228 -32.84 17.08 -4.38
C ASP A 228 -31.52 16.64 -3.74
N CYS A 229 -30.50 16.40 -4.56
CA CYS A 229 -29.18 16.00 -4.10
C CYS A 229 -28.25 17.21 -3.98
N THR A 230 -27.51 17.29 -2.89
CA THR A 230 -26.40 18.24 -2.71
C THR A 230 -25.12 17.48 -2.44
N ASN A 231 -24.14 17.61 -3.35
CA ASN A 231 -22.82 17.03 -3.18
C ASN A 231 -22.00 17.87 -2.18
N LEU A 232 -21.30 17.23 -1.27
CA LEU A 232 -20.46 17.85 -0.26
C LEU A 232 -19.12 17.10 -0.21
N PRO A 233 -18.07 17.69 0.38
CA PRO A 233 -16.82 16.96 0.57
C PRO A 233 -17.05 15.67 1.39
N GLU A 234 -16.65 14.54 0.80
CA GLU A 234 -16.70 13.16 1.33
C GLU A 234 -18.11 12.59 1.57
N ARG A 235 -19.17 13.31 1.17
CA ARG A 235 -20.55 12.89 1.42
C ARG A 235 -21.54 13.65 0.55
N TYR A 236 -22.77 13.16 0.52
CA TYR A 236 -23.90 13.88 -0.04
C TYR A 236 -25.00 14.08 0.99
N ASN A 237 -25.94 14.96 0.65
CA ASN A 237 -27.18 15.14 1.38
C ASN A 237 -28.36 15.11 0.42
N CYS A 238 -29.38 14.31 0.74
CA CYS A 238 -30.64 14.29 0.00
C CYS A 238 -31.71 15.09 0.76
N SER A 239 -32.25 16.11 0.12
CA SER A 239 -33.46 16.81 0.59
C SER A 239 -34.69 16.10 0.02
N CYS A 240 -35.32 15.25 0.83
CA CYS A 240 -36.43 14.42 0.38
C CYS A 240 -37.67 15.23 0.02
N SER A 241 -38.36 14.79 -1.05
CA SER A 241 -39.70 15.26 -1.38
C SER A 241 -40.67 14.98 -0.22
N ALA A 242 -41.78 15.73 -0.13
CA ALA A 242 -42.70 15.76 1.02
C ALA A 242 -43.22 14.40 1.54
N ASN A 243 -43.17 13.36 0.71
CA ASN A 243 -43.69 12.02 1.02
C ASN A 243 -42.60 10.95 1.20
N TYR A 244 -41.31 11.33 1.21
CA TYR A 244 -40.20 10.40 1.29
C TYR A 244 -39.23 10.76 2.41
N THR A 245 -38.46 9.78 2.88
CA THR A 245 -37.51 9.88 3.98
C THR A 245 -36.36 8.87 3.81
N GLY A 246 -35.43 8.85 4.77
CA GLY A 246 -34.19 8.08 4.71
C GLY A 246 -33.07 8.84 4.00
N THR A 247 -31.83 8.37 4.17
CA THR A 247 -30.62 9.02 3.63
C THR A 247 -30.68 9.26 2.12
N ASN A 248 -31.31 8.34 1.39
CA ASN A 248 -31.40 8.37 -0.08
C ASN A 248 -32.81 8.75 -0.57
N CYS A 249 -33.72 9.13 0.34
CA CYS A 249 -35.12 9.40 0.03
C CYS A 249 -35.86 8.23 -0.66
N SER A 250 -35.44 7.01 -0.35
CA SER A 250 -35.99 5.78 -0.92
C SER A 250 -37.17 5.21 -0.12
N VAL A 251 -37.38 5.72 1.10
CA VAL A 251 -38.40 5.22 2.02
C VAL A 251 -39.61 6.14 1.97
N LEU A 252 -40.80 5.59 1.74
CA LEU A 252 -42.04 6.36 1.84
C LEU A 252 -42.24 6.84 3.29
N ALA A 253 -42.43 8.14 3.48
CA ALA A 253 -42.68 8.71 4.80
C ALA A 253 -44.01 8.21 5.36
N ASN A 254 -44.09 8.07 6.69
CA ASN A 254 -45.32 7.65 7.35
C ASN A 254 -46.28 8.85 7.51
N PRO A 255 -47.40 8.91 6.79
CA PRO A 255 -48.36 10.01 6.89
C PRO A 255 -49.04 10.12 8.26
N CYS A 256 -49.03 9.07 9.07
CA CYS A 256 -49.57 9.12 10.43
C CYS A 256 -48.68 9.87 11.43
N ARG A 257 -47.43 10.20 11.07
CA ARG A 257 -46.47 10.85 11.99
C ARG A 257 -46.89 12.26 12.41
N SER A 258 -47.73 12.93 11.61
CA SER A 258 -48.28 14.25 11.92
C SER A 258 -49.58 14.19 12.74
N ASP A 259 -49.97 13.01 13.23
CA ASP A 259 -51.22 12.76 13.95
C ASP A 259 -52.46 13.39 13.28
N PRO A 260 -52.74 13.03 12.01
CA PRO A 260 -53.81 13.69 11.26
C PRO A 260 -55.22 13.35 11.77
N CYS A 261 -55.39 12.23 12.49
CA CYS A 261 -56.68 11.80 13.01
C CYS A 261 -57.04 12.54 14.30
N GLN A 262 -58.16 13.24 14.31
CA GLN A 262 -58.61 14.04 15.45
C GLN A 262 -59.44 13.22 16.44
N ASN A 263 -59.74 13.81 17.60
CA ASN A 263 -60.68 13.29 18.60
C ASN A 263 -60.43 11.84 19.05
N GLY A 264 -59.15 11.46 19.13
CA GLY A 264 -58.71 10.13 19.57
C GLY A 264 -58.83 9.03 18.52
N GLY A 265 -59.00 9.38 17.24
CA GLY A 265 -58.97 8.41 16.14
C GLY A 265 -57.58 7.77 15.97
N ALA A 266 -57.56 6.46 15.68
CA ALA A 266 -56.31 5.74 15.41
C ALA A 266 -55.93 5.85 13.93
N CYS A 267 -54.67 6.22 13.64
CA CYS A 267 -54.18 6.37 12.28
C CYS A 267 -53.51 5.09 11.76
N PHE A 268 -53.86 4.69 10.53
CA PHE A 268 -53.24 3.57 9.83
C PHE A 268 -52.68 4.04 8.49
N ALA A 269 -51.37 3.92 8.30
CA ALA A 269 -50.71 4.28 7.05
C ALA A 269 -50.81 3.17 6.00
N HIS A 270 -50.96 3.55 4.74
CA HIS A 270 -50.87 2.63 3.62
C HIS A 270 -49.40 2.25 3.34
N SER A 271 -49.14 1.01 2.92
CA SER A 271 -47.76 0.51 2.81
C SER A 271 -47.00 0.97 1.55
N TYR A 272 -47.71 1.42 0.53
CA TYR A 272 -47.12 1.72 -0.80
C TYR A 272 -47.38 3.15 -1.30
N GLU A 273 -48.26 3.89 -0.64
CA GLU A 273 -48.67 5.23 -1.05
C GLU A 273 -48.74 6.14 0.17
N TYR A 274 -48.49 7.44 0.00
CA TYR A 274 -48.57 8.42 1.08
C TYR A 274 -50.04 8.73 1.40
N LEU A 275 -50.73 7.72 1.94
CA LEU A 275 -52.13 7.75 2.31
C LEU A 275 -52.29 7.17 3.71
N TYR A 276 -53.30 7.64 4.42
CA TYR A 276 -53.67 7.13 5.74
C TYR A 276 -55.17 6.98 5.83
N VAL A 277 -55.61 6.12 6.75
CA VAL A 277 -57.00 5.96 7.13
C VAL A 277 -57.12 6.17 8.63
N CYS A 278 -58.10 6.99 9.03
CA CYS A 278 -58.44 7.18 10.43
C CYS A 278 -59.55 6.22 10.85
N ASN A 279 -59.31 5.44 11.89
CA ASN A 279 -60.35 4.70 12.58
C ASN A 279 -60.91 5.56 13.71
N CYS A 280 -62.10 6.12 13.51
CA CYS A 280 -62.72 7.04 14.45
C CYS A 280 -63.31 6.31 15.67
N THR A 281 -63.33 7.02 16.80
CA THR A 281 -64.02 6.57 17.99
C THR A 281 -65.54 6.58 17.78
N GLU A 282 -66.30 5.94 18.67
CA GLU A 282 -67.74 5.70 18.50
C GLU A 282 -68.53 6.99 18.19
N GLU A 283 -68.14 8.11 18.80
CA GLU A 283 -68.81 9.41 18.71
C GLU A 283 -68.41 10.27 17.49
N TRP A 284 -67.41 9.86 16.69
CA TRP A 284 -66.85 10.68 15.61
C TRP A 284 -66.84 9.97 14.25
N GLU A 285 -66.92 10.74 13.17
CA GLU A 285 -66.89 10.33 11.77
C GLU A 285 -66.15 11.36 10.89
N GLY A 286 -66.10 11.09 9.57
CA GLY A 286 -65.31 11.85 8.59
C GLY A 286 -63.89 11.33 8.43
N ASP A 287 -63.23 11.70 7.33
CA ASP A 287 -61.92 11.15 6.92
C ASP A 287 -60.82 11.36 7.98
N VAL A 288 -60.95 12.41 8.80
CA VAL A 288 -60.02 12.76 9.87
C VAL A 288 -60.68 12.78 11.26
N CYS A 289 -61.86 12.15 11.41
CA CYS A 289 -62.60 12.07 12.68
C CYS A 289 -62.96 13.42 13.30
N ASN A 290 -63.23 14.44 12.47
CA ASN A 290 -63.55 15.80 12.89
C ASN A 290 -65.06 16.10 12.93
N ILE A 291 -65.91 15.16 12.52
CA ILE A 291 -67.37 15.32 12.49
C ILE A 291 -67.95 14.50 13.64
N LYS A 292 -68.75 15.13 14.51
CA LYS A 292 -69.44 14.40 15.58
C LYS A 292 -70.66 13.68 15.02
N LYS A 293 -70.78 12.38 15.27
CA LYS A 293 -71.91 11.60 14.75
C LYS A 293 -73.24 12.13 15.29
N ASN A 294 -74.24 12.18 14.42
CA ASN A 294 -75.60 12.48 14.82
C ASN A 294 -76.29 11.20 15.32
N SER A 295 -76.38 11.03 16.64
CA SER A 295 -77.03 9.88 17.27
C SER A 295 -78.50 9.70 16.86
N CYS A 296 -79.17 10.74 16.33
CA CYS A 296 -80.53 10.64 15.84
C CYS A 296 -80.68 10.04 14.43
N GLN A 297 -79.58 9.95 13.65
CA GLN A 297 -79.64 9.48 12.26
C GLN A 297 -80.03 7.99 12.15
N SER A 298 -79.70 7.18 13.15
CA SER A 298 -80.10 5.77 13.24
C SER A 298 -81.56 5.57 13.65
N HIS A 299 -82.32 6.64 13.85
CA HIS A 299 -83.71 6.63 14.34
C HIS A 299 -83.88 5.75 15.60
N PRO A 300 -83.10 5.97 16.67
CA PRO A 300 -83.10 5.09 17.85
C PRO A 300 -84.37 5.19 18.70
N CYS A 301 -85.16 6.24 18.52
CA CYS A 301 -86.36 6.50 19.33
C CYS A 301 -87.54 5.64 18.87
N LEU A 302 -87.95 4.68 19.72
CA LEU A 302 -89.12 3.84 19.50
C LEU A 302 -90.43 4.53 19.92
N ASN A 303 -91.58 3.97 19.52
CA ASN A 303 -92.92 4.44 19.91
C ASN A 303 -93.19 5.92 19.62
N ASN A 304 -92.78 6.39 18.43
CA ASN A 304 -93.02 7.76 17.96
C ASN A 304 -92.32 8.85 18.79
N GLY A 305 -91.22 8.51 19.48
CA GLY A 305 -90.40 9.48 20.20
C GLY A 305 -89.64 10.41 19.25
N SER A 306 -89.63 11.71 19.57
CA SER A 306 -88.83 12.69 18.83
C SER A 306 -87.38 12.67 19.29
N CYS A 307 -86.46 12.39 18.37
CA CYS A 307 -85.03 12.47 18.66
C CYS A 307 -84.54 13.91 18.55
N ALA A 308 -83.73 14.36 19.50
CA ALA A 308 -83.04 15.64 19.45
C ALA A 308 -81.54 15.41 19.57
N ASN A 309 -80.78 15.85 18.54
CA ASN A 309 -79.34 15.84 18.62
C ASN A 309 -78.91 16.87 19.67
N ARG A 310 -78.07 16.48 20.63
CA ARG A 310 -77.71 17.32 21.78
C ARG A 310 -76.53 18.25 21.54
N PHE A 311 -76.03 18.38 20.31
CA PHE A 311 -74.89 19.23 19.98
C PHE A 311 -75.22 20.13 18.78
N ASN A 312 -75.34 21.42 19.06
CA ASN A 312 -75.34 22.54 18.11
C ASN A 312 -74.12 23.41 18.43
#